data_AF-A0A2S0LBV9-F1
#
_entry.id   AF-A0A2S0LBV9-F1
#
_cell.length_a   1.000
_cell.length_b   1.000
_cell.length_c   1.000
_cell.angle_alpha   90.00
_cell.angle_beta   90.00
_cell.angle_gamma   90.00
#
_symmetry.space_group_name_H-M   'P 1'
#
loop_
_entity.id
_entity.type
_entity.pdbx_description
1 polymer ?
#
loop_
_entity_poly.entity_id
_entity_poly.type
_entity_poly.pdbx_seq_one_letter_code
_entity_poly.pdbx_strand_id
1 'polypeptide(L)'
;MKETEVPQESGALRNIKEVCYVTDSQGNYTTQLSSGWEVKNIALQASLQHLQEQIDQAKADVIAGRKSPIVYYMLLNRMDWTVLASAMHRWQWIIKRHSKPSVFKKLSAKTLQQYATIFGISVEELCNIN
;
A
#
# COMPACT_ATOMS: atom_id res chain seq x y z
N MET A 1 17.08 -12.81 22.85
CA MET A 1 15.82 -13.53 23.03
C MET A 1 16.14 -15.00 23.04
N LYS A 2 15.81 -15.70 24.12
CA LYS A 2 15.84 -17.17 24.14
C LYS A 2 14.69 -17.69 23.28
N GLU A 3 14.82 -18.92 22.79
CA GLU A 3 13.78 -19.60 22.01
C GLU A 3 12.39 -19.57 22.71
N THR A 4 12.36 -19.75 24.03
CA THR A 4 11.14 -19.73 24.84
C THR A 4 10.50 -18.34 25.00
N GLU A 5 11.21 -17.28 24.61
CA GLU A 5 10.78 -15.89 24.78
C GLU A 5 10.17 -15.33 23.47
N VAL A 6 10.11 -16.12 22.40
CA VAL A 6 9.53 -15.67 21.13
C VAL A 6 8.04 -15.41 21.28
N PRO A 7 7.57 -14.17 21.03
CA PRO A 7 6.16 -13.84 21.10
C PRO A 7 5.32 -14.66 20.11
N GLN A 8 4.18 -15.15 20.56
CA GLN A 8 3.23 -15.93 19.74
C GLN A 8 1.85 -15.26 19.68
N GLU A 9 1.78 -13.97 19.95
CA GLU A 9 0.54 -13.22 20.01
C GLU A 9 0.08 -12.89 18.59
N SER A 10 -1.03 -13.52 18.17
CA SER A 10 -1.63 -13.29 16.86
C SER A 10 -1.94 -11.81 16.66
N GLY A 11 -1.46 -11.25 15.55
CA GLY A 11 -1.38 -9.82 15.36
C GLY A 11 -1.95 -9.27 14.05
N ALA A 12 -1.55 -8.04 13.75
CA ALA A 12 -1.94 -7.32 12.53
C ALA A 12 -1.55 -8.07 11.23
N LEU A 13 -0.59 -8.99 11.32
CA LEU A 13 -0.07 -9.80 10.21
C LEU A 13 -0.95 -11.02 9.88
N ARG A 14 -2.04 -11.26 10.63
CA ARG A 14 -2.98 -12.37 10.42
C ARG A 14 -2.27 -13.74 10.34
N ASN A 15 -2.10 -14.27 9.12
CA ASN A 15 -1.56 -15.61 8.85
C ASN A 15 -0.05 -15.59 8.55
N ILE A 16 0.56 -14.39 8.45
CA ILE A 16 1.97 -14.22 8.15
C ILE A 16 2.75 -14.27 9.46
N LYS A 17 3.79 -15.11 9.51
CA LYS A 17 4.70 -15.23 10.66
C LYS A 17 6.02 -14.51 10.38
N GLU A 18 6.56 -13.86 11.41
CA GLU A 18 7.85 -13.18 11.35
C GLU A 18 8.99 -14.15 11.70
N VAL A 19 10.09 -14.11 10.96
CA VAL A 19 11.31 -14.84 11.34
C VAL A 19 12.05 -14.04 12.40
N CYS A 20 12.27 -14.63 13.57
CA CYS A 20 13.03 -14.06 14.67
C CYS A 20 14.33 -14.85 14.89
N TYR A 21 15.44 -14.14 15.12
CA TYR A 21 16.69 -14.75 15.55
C TYR A 21 16.68 -14.94 17.07
N VAL A 22 16.99 -16.15 17.52
CA VAL A 22 16.96 -16.55 18.93
C VAL A 22 18.23 -17.28 19.32
N THR A 23 18.50 -17.33 20.62
CA THR A 23 19.59 -18.12 21.18
C THR A 23 19.03 -19.41 21.78
N ASP A 24 19.59 -20.55 21.38
CA ASP A 24 19.22 -21.87 21.90
C ASP A 24 19.80 -22.11 23.31
N SER A 25 19.49 -23.27 23.90
CA SER A 25 19.99 -23.66 25.22
C SER A 25 21.51 -23.86 25.29
N GLN A 26 22.19 -24.02 24.16
CA GLN A 26 23.64 -24.19 24.05
C GLN A 26 24.37 -22.86 23.77
N GLY A 27 23.64 -21.76 23.59
CA GLY A 27 24.21 -20.44 23.30
C GLY A 27 24.39 -20.15 21.81
N ASN A 28 23.92 -21.02 20.91
CA ASN A 28 24.02 -20.80 19.46
C ASN A 28 22.83 -19.97 18.95
N TYR A 29 23.06 -19.19 17.89
CA TYR A 29 21.99 -18.47 17.21
C TYR A 29 21.25 -19.39 16.23
N THR A 30 19.91 -19.36 16.29
CA THR A 30 19.00 -20.05 15.36
C THR A 30 17.81 -19.14 15.02
N THR A 31 16.87 -19.62 14.21
CA THR A 31 15.66 -18.89 13.81
C THR A 31 14.40 -19.59 14.30
N GLN A 32 13.38 -18.79 14.62
CA GLN A 32 12.05 -19.30 14.97
C GLN A 32 10.98 -18.37 14.41
N LEU A 33 9.79 -18.93 14.14
CA LEU A 33 8.64 -18.18 13.67
C LEU A 33 7.87 -17.58 14.85
N SER A 34 7.74 -16.26 14.84
CA SER A 34 6.87 -15.49 15.73
C SER A 34 5.52 -15.26 15.08
N SER A 35 4.45 -15.40 15.86
CA SER A 35 3.09 -15.05 15.41
C SER A 35 2.75 -13.57 15.65
N GLY A 36 3.65 -12.82 16.30
CA GLY A 36 3.54 -11.39 16.55
C GLY A 36 3.82 -11.02 18.01
N TRP A 37 4.09 -9.73 18.23
CA TRP A 37 4.29 -9.10 19.54
C TRP A 37 3.30 -7.95 19.69
N GLU A 38 2.53 -7.91 20.77
CA GLU A 38 1.44 -6.97 21.03
C GLU A 38 1.80 -5.51 20.72
N VAL A 39 2.93 -5.02 21.21
CA VAL A 39 3.34 -3.62 20.97
C VAL A 39 3.56 -3.34 19.48
N LYS A 40 4.21 -4.27 18.76
CA LYS A 40 4.37 -4.17 17.30
C LYS A 40 3.03 -4.27 16.58
N ASN A 41 2.15 -5.14 17.05
CA ASN A 41 0.82 -5.34 16.48
C ASN A 41 -0.02 -4.08 16.57
N ILE A 42 0.01 -3.38 17.72
CA ILE A 42 -0.71 -2.10 17.92
C ILE A 42 -0.19 -1.05 16.94
N ALA A 43 1.12 -0.85 16.86
CA ALA A 43 1.71 0.14 15.96
C ALA A 43 1.41 -0.16 14.48
N LEU A 44 1.44 -1.44 14.10
CA LEU A 44 1.12 -1.88 12.74
C LEU A 44 -0.38 -1.73 12.43
N GLN A 45 -1.27 -2.08 13.36
CA GLN A 45 -2.72 -1.85 13.22
C GLN A 45 -3.05 -0.37 13.02
N ALA A 46 -2.47 0.51 13.84
CA ALA A 46 -2.66 1.95 13.71
C ALA A 46 -2.19 2.46 12.33
N SER A 47 -1.04 1.96 11.85
CA SER A 47 -0.51 2.32 10.53
C SER A 47 -1.41 1.85 9.39
N LEU A 48 -1.94 0.62 9.48
CA LEU A 48 -2.87 0.07 8.49
C LEU A 48 -4.21 0.81 8.49
N GLN A 49 -4.73 1.15 9.67
CA GLN A 49 -5.96 1.93 9.81
C GLN A 49 -5.77 3.33 9.20
N HIS A 50 -4.66 4.00 9.48
CA HIS A 50 -4.38 5.31 8.90
C HIS A 50 -4.30 5.27 7.37
N LEU A 51 -3.68 4.22 6.81
CA LEU A 51 -3.68 4.02 5.35
C LEU A 51 -5.10 3.81 4.81
N GLN A 52 -5.94 3.04 5.51
CA GLN A 52 -7.32 2.82 5.11
C GLN A 52 -8.12 4.13 5.10
N GLU A 53 -7.97 4.97 6.12
CA GLU A 53 -8.59 6.30 6.19
C GLU A 53 -8.18 7.18 5.00
N GLN A 54 -6.90 7.15 4.61
CA GLN A 54 -6.41 7.87 3.42
C GLN A 54 -7.02 7.32 2.11
N ILE A 55 -7.15 6.00 1.98
CA ILE A 55 -7.78 5.36 0.82
C ILE A 55 -9.26 5.77 0.73
N ASP A 56 -9.99 5.70 1.84
CA ASP A 56 -11.41 6.04 1.90
C ASP A 56 -11.64 7.52 1.57
N GLN A 57 -10.81 8.41 2.12
CA GLN A 57 -10.86 9.83 1.80
C GLN A 57 -10.54 10.09 0.32
N ALA A 58 -9.54 9.42 -0.23
CA ALA A 58 -9.21 9.55 -1.65
C ALA A 58 -10.35 9.06 -2.54
N LYS A 59 -11.02 7.96 -2.16
CA LYS A 59 -12.20 7.47 -2.87
C LYS A 59 -13.34 8.49 -2.83
N ALA A 60 -13.64 9.04 -1.66
CA ALA A 60 -14.66 10.08 -1.49
C ALA A 60 -14.34 11.35 -2.30
N ASP A 61 -13.08 11.76 -2.35
CA ASP A 61 -12.61 12.89 -3.16
C ASP A 61 -12.76 12.65 -4.66
N VAL A 62 -12.58 11.41 -5.12
CA VAL A 62 -12.80 11.05 -6.53
C VAL A 62 -14.28 11.08 -6.88
N ILE A 63 -15.13 10.47 -6.06
CA ILE A 63 -16.59 10.47 -6.25
C ILE A 63 -17.12 11.91 -6.24
N ALA A 64 -16.60 12.77 -5.35
CA ALA A 64 -16.95 14.18 -5.30
C ALA A 64 -16.30 15.04 -6.41
N GLY A 65 -15.50 14.46 -7.30
CA GLY A 65 -14.84 15.16 -8.41
C GLY A 65 -13.75 16.14 -7.99
N ARG A 66 -13.20 16.03 -6.76
CA ARG A 66 -12.08 16.85 -6.26
C ARG A 66 -10.71 16.32 -6.71
N LYS A 67 -10.58 15.01 -6.86
CA LYS A 67 -9.36 14.31 -7.30
C LYS A 67 -9.66 13.37 -8.46
N SER A 68 -8.64 13.03 -9.25
CA SER A 68 -8.76 11.99 -10.26
C SER A 68 -8.62 10.59 -9.66
N PRO A 69 -9.14 9.54 -10.34
CA PRO A 69 -9.00 8.14 -9.94
C PRO A 69 -7.58 7.68 -9.63
N ILE A 70 -6.57 8.33 -10.21
CA ILE A 70 -5.15 8.00 -9.98
C ILE A 70 -4.78 8.08 -8.50
N VAL A 71 -5.33 9.05 -7.74
CA VAL A 71 -4.98 9.20 -6.32
C VAL A 71 -5.43 8.00 -5.51
N TYR A 72 -6.67 7.55 -5.74
CA TYR A 72 -7.24 6.38 -5.07
C TYR A 72 -6.47 5.11 -5.40
N TYR A 73 -6.28 4.81 -6.70
CA TYR A 73 -5.59 3.58 -7.10
C TYR A 73 -4.11 3.57 -6.75
N MET A 74 -3.45 4.74 -6.67
CA MET A 74 -2.09 4.84 -6.17
C MET A 74 -2.01 4.39 -4.70
N LEU A 75 -2.90 4.90 -3.83
CA LEU A 75 -2.95 4.52 -2.42
C LEU A 75 -3.38 3.05 -2.23
N LEU A 76 -4.35 2.58 -3.01
CA LEU A 76 -4.83 1.19 -2.96
C LEU A 76 -3.70 0.20 -3.30
N ASN A 77 -2.84 0.58 -4.24
CA ASN A 77 -1.64 -0.19 -4.62
C ASN A 77 -0.42 0.11 -3.72
N ARG A 78 -0.61 0.85 -2.61
CA ARG A 78 0.46 1.21 -1.65
C ARG A 78 1.64 1.93 -2.30
N MET A 79 1.38 2.69 -3.35
CA MET A 79 2.38 3.50 -4.05
C MET A 79 2.38 4.92 -3.52
N ASP A 80 3.53 5.58 -3.62
CA ASP A 80 3.64 7.04 -3.52
C ASP A 80 3.86 7.66 -4.90
N TRP A 81 3.94 9.00 -4.95
CA TRP A 81 4.17 9.73 -6.20
C TRP A 81 5.48 9.37 -6.89
N THR A 82 6.52 9.02 -6.13
CA THR A 82 7.85 8.68 -6.65
C THR A 82 7.83 7.30 -7.28
N VAL A 83 7.23 6.31 -6.60
CA VAL A 83 7.02 4.95 -7.10
C VAL A 83 6.18 4.98 -8.38
N LEU A 84 5.05 5.69 -8.37
CA LEU A 84 4.19 5.79 -9.54
C LEU A 84 4.87 6.50 -10.71
N ALA A 85 5.69 7.51 -10.44
CA ALA A 85 6.48 8.20 -11.46
C ALA A 85 7.54 7.31 -12.10
N SER A 86 8.23 6.52 -11.27
CA SER A 86 9.18 5.50 -11.73
C SER A 86 8.49 4.46 -12.62
N ALA A 87 7.37 3.89 -12.16
CA ALA A 87 6.58 2.90 -12.91
C ALA A 87 6.02 3.45 -14.24
N MET A 88 5.64 4.73 -14.26
CA MET A 88 5.18 5.41 -15.48
C MET A 88 6.31 5.90 -16.39
N HIS A 89 7.57 5.78 -15.97
CA HIS A 89 8.75 6.34 -16.64
C HIS A 89 8.60 7.82 -16.98
N ARG A 90 8.10 8.62 -16.03
CA ARG A 90 7.83 10.06 -16.22
C ARG A 90 8.23 10.87 -15.00
N TRP A 91 8.53 12.15 -15.20
CA TRP A 91 8.80 13.08 -14.11
C TRP A 91 7.65 13.14 -13.10
N GLN A 92 7.98 13.15 -11.81
CA GLN A 92 7.02 13.17 -10.72
C GLN A 92 6.01 14.32 -10.82
N TRP A 93 6.42 15.50 -11.28
CA TRP A 93 5.52 16.65 -11.44
C TRP A 93 4.45 16.44 -12.52
N ILE A 94 4.75 15.65 -13.57
CA ILE A 94 3.78 15.27 -14.60
C ILE A 94 2.73 14.34 -14.00
N ILE A 95 3.17 13.32 -13.25
CA ILE A 95 2.27 12.37 -12.59
C ILE A 95 1.40 13.08 -11.53
N LYS A 96 1.99 13.96 -10.72
CA LYS A 96 1.24 14.79 -9.77
C LYS A 96 0.19 15.65 -10.47
N ARG A 97 0.46 16.15 -11.68
CA ARG A 97 -0.52 16.92 -12.46
C ARG A 97 -1.74 16.06 -12.84
N HIS A 98 -1.57 14.76 -13.07
CA HIS A 98 -2.66 13.85 -13.41
C HIS A 98 -3.62 13.59 -12.24
N SER A 99 -3.27 13.99 -10.99
CA SER A 99 -4.18 13.97 -9.83
C SER A 99 -5.39 14.92 -9.98
N LYS A 100 -5.33 15.88 -10.91
CA LYS A 100 -6.41 16.83 -11.16
C LYS A 100 -7.45 16.21 -12.11
N PRO A 101 -8.75 16.23 -11.76
CA PRO A 101 -9.82 15.68 -12.61
C PRO A 101 -9.81 16.21 -14.04
N SER A 102 -9.61 17.52 -14.21
CA SER A 102 -9.59 18.19 -15.52
C SER A 102 -8.42 17.78 -16.41
N VAL A 103 -7.31 17.33 -15.82
CA VAL A 103 -6.14 16.83 -16.54
C VAL A 103 -6.34 15.35 -16.87
N PHE A 104 -6.84 14.56 -15.91
CA PHE A 104 -7.14 13.16 -16.10
C PHE A 104 -8.11 12.91 -17.27
N LYS A 105 -9.18 13.70 -17.37
CA LYS A 105 -10.15 13.64 -18.47
C LYS A 105 -9.56 13.87 -19.87
N LYS A 106 -8.36 14.46 -19.96
CA LYS A 106 -7.65 14.76 -21.21
C LYS A 106 -6.52 13.76 -21.51
N LEU A 107 -6.33 12.74 -20.66
CA LEU A 107 -5.30 11.75 -20.89
C LEU A 107 -5.62 10.92 -22.13
N SER A 108 -4.59 10.59 -22.89
CA SER A 108 -4.72 9.72 -24.06
C SER A 108 -5.09 8.30 -23.63
N ALA A 109 -5.78 7.55 -24.50
CA ALA A 109 -6.09 6.14 -24.28
C ALA A 109 -4.83 5.32 -23.94
N LYS A 110 -3.70 5.61 -24.59
CA LYS A 110 -2.40 4.98 -24.29
C LYS A 110 -1.95 5.23 -22.85
N THR A 111 -2.10 6.46 -22.34
CA THR A 111 -1.72 6.78 -20.96
C THR A 111 -2.67 6.16 -19.95
N LEU A 112 -3.97 6.14 -20.22
CA LEU A 112 -4.95 5.45 -19.37
C LEU A 112 -4.66 3.95 -19.29
N GLN A 113 -4.31 3.33 -20.42
CA GLN A 113 -3.92 1.92 -20.46
C GLN A 113 -2.67 1.64 -19.62
N GLN A 114 -1.65 2.51 -19.67
CA GLN A 114 -0.46 2.37 -18.82
C GLN A 114 -0.80 2.39 -17.33
N TYR A 115 -1.65 3.33 -16.90
CA TYR A 115 -2.11 3.38 -15.51
C TYR A 115 -2.88 2.12 -15.11
N ALA A 116 -3.83 1.69 -15.94
CA ALA A 116 -4.62 0.49 -15.70
C ALA A 116 -3.73 -0.75 -15.53
N THR A 117 -2.72 -0.90 -16.40
CA THR A 117 -1.72 -1.98 -16.30
C THR A 117 -0.90 -1.90 -15.02
N ILE A 118 -0.41 -0.71 -14.61
CA ILE A 118 0.36 -0.55 -13.36
C ILE A 118 -0.48 -0.87 -12.13
N PHE A 119 -1.76 -0.52 -12.15
CA PHE A 119 -2.68 -0.77 -11.04
C PHE A 119 -3.33 -2.17 -11.07
N GLY A 120 -3.10 -2.96 -12.12
CA GLY A 120 -3.66 -4.30 -12.26
C GLY A 120 -5.18 -4.32 -12.49
N ILE A 121 -5.73 -3.29 -13.14
CA ILE A 121 -7.16 -3.11 -13.42
C ILE A 121 -7.42 -2.85 -14.90
N SER A 122 -8.69 -2.81 -15.31
CA SER A 122 -9.12 -2.34 -16.62
C SER A 122 -9.17 -0.81 -16.71
N VAL A 123 -9.14 -0.29 -17.94
CA VAL A 123 -9.36 1.16 -18.17
C VAL A 123 -10.78 1.58 -17.76
N GLU A 124 -11.75 0.67 -17.86
CA GLU A 124 -13.13 0.92 -17.43
C GLU A 124 -13.20 1.14 -15.92
N GLU A 125 -12.61 0.26 -15.12
CA GLU A 125 -12.52 0.41 -13.66
C GLU A 125 -11.73 1.66 -13.25
N LEU A 126 -10.72 2.04 -14.02
CA LEU A 126 -9.96 3.27 -13.80
C LEU A 126 -10.82 4.53 -14.03
N CYS A 127 -11.72 4.49 -15.01
CA CYS A 127 -12.56 5.65 -15.38
C CYS A 127 -13.88 5.72 -14.62
N ASN A 128 -14.41 4.57 -14.17
CA ASN A 128 -15.72 4.44 -13.54
C ASN A 128 -15.58 3.97 -12.08
N ILE A 129 -15.10 4.87 -11.21
CA ILE A 129 -15.15 4.64 -9.76
C ILE A 129 -16.56 4.94 -9.26
N ASN A 130 -17.18 3.92 -8.64
CA ASN A 130 -18.43 4.03 -7.88
C ASN A 130 -18.15 4.04 -6.37
#